data_AF-A0AA96LT88-F1
#
_entry.id   AF-A0AA96LT88-F1
#
_cell.length_a   1.000
_cell.length_b   1.000
_cell.length_c   1.000
_cell.angle_alpha   90.00
_cell.angle_beta   90.00
_cell.angle_gamma   90.00
#
_symmetry.space_group_name_H-M   'P 1'
#
loop_
_entity.id
_entity.type
_entity.pdbx_description
1 polymer ?
#
loop_
_entity_poly.entity_id
_entity_poly.type
_entity_poly.pdbx_seq_one_letter_code
_entity_poly.pdbx_strand_id
1 'polypeptide(L)' 'MRSLEYRVKHKVTGEDKTLTASEMNDMMHGDSGEIVVFDTEMEAYILLDDIC' A
#
# COMPACT_ATOMS: atom_id res chain seq x y z
N MET A 1 12.38 17.95 1.34
CA MET A 1 12.10 16.51 1.54
C MET A 1 11.11 16.11 0.48
N ARG A 2 11.42 15.12 -0.36
CA ARG A 2 10.38 14.44 -1.14
C ARG A 2 9.63 13.52 -0.18
N SER A 3 8.31 13.49 -0.28
CA SER A 3 7.47 12.60 0.51
C SER A 3 7.44 11.24 -0.18
N LEU A 4 7.68 10.17 0.57
CA LEU A 4 7.52 8.79 0.08
C LEU A 4 6.04 8.53 -0.19
N GLU A 5 5.73 8.19 -1.44
CA GLU A 5 4.39 7.84 -1.91
C GLU A 5 4.41 6.40 -2.43
N TYR A 6 3.38 5.63 -2.10
CA TYR A 6 3.24 4.22 -2.44
C TYR A 6 2.03 4.06 -3.34
N ARG A 7 2.25 3.59 -4.56
CA ARG A 7 1.13 3.22 -5.43
C ARG A 7 0.67 1.82 -5.03
N VAL A 8 -0.58 1.71 -4.65
CA VAL A 8 -1.18 0.48 -4.13
C VAL A 8 -2.46 0.14 -4.87
N LYS A 9 -2.87 -1.13 -4.81
CA LYS A 9 -4.14 -1.62 -5.37
C LYS A 9 -4.98 -2.27 -4.29
N HIS A 10 -6.20 -1.81 -4.09
CA HIS A 10 -7.10 -2.35 -3.07
C HIS A 10 -7.38 -3.84 -3.31
N LYS A 11 -7.19 -4.71 -2.31
CA LYS A 11 -7.35 -6.16 -2.49
C LYS A 11 -8.79 -6.57 -2.84
N VAL A 12 -9.78 -5.89 -2.27
CA VAL A 12 -11.21 -6.17 -2.51
C VAL A 12 -11.75 -5.51 -3.78
N THR A 13 -11.66 -4.18 -3.90
CA THR A 13 -12.28 -3.44 -5.03
C THR A 13 -11.42 -3.47 -6.30
N GLY A 14 -10.11 -3.70 -6.16
CA GLY A 14 -9.16 -3.63 -7.26
C GLY A 14 -8.84 -2.20 -7.72
N GLU A 15 -9.26 -1.18 -6.97
CA GLU A 15 -8.98 0.22 -7.30
C GLU A 15 -7.53 0.59 -6.96
N ASP A 16 -6.92 1.39 -7.84
CA ASP A 16 -5.60 1.96 -7.62
C ASP A 16 -5.70 3.20 -6.72
N LYS A 17 -4.80 3.29 -5.74
CA LYS A 17 -4.69 4.42 -4.80
C LYS A 17 -3.22 4.76 -4.60
N THR A 18 -2.94 6.01 -4.23
CA THR A 18 -1.62 6.41 -3.73
C THR A 18 -1.74 6.63 -2.23
N LEU A 19 -0.87 6.00 -1.45
CA LEU A 19 -0.75 6.21 -0.01
C LEU A 19 0.54 6.96 0.30
N THR A 20 0.48 7.91 1.21
CA THR A 20 1.68 8.52 1.79
C THR A 20 2.23 7.65 2.92
N ALA A 21 3.50 7.88 3.30
CA ALA A 21 4.09 7.22 4.47
C ALA A 21 3.30 7.44 5.79
N SER A 22 2.53 8.51 5.91
CA SER A 22 1.66 8.77 7.08
C SER A 22 0.33 8.04 7.04
N GLU A 23 -0.15 7.65 5.86
CA GLU A 23 -1.39 6.88 5.70
C GLU A 23 -1.14 5.37 5.80
N MET A 24 0.11 4.95 5.69
CA MET A 24 0.51 3.56 5.84
C MET A 24 0.63 3.20 7.32
N ASN A 25 -0.08 2.15 7.74
CA ASN A 25 -0.05 1.65 9.11
C ASN A 25 0.90 0.44 9.26
N ASP A 26 0.82 -0.53 8.36
CA ASP A 26 1.64 -1.75 8.43
C ASP A 26 1.90 -2.34 7.03
N MET A 27 2.90 -3.22 6.92
CA MET A 27 3.26 -3.93 5.69
C MET A 27 3.71 -5.36 5.99
N MET A 28 3.20 -6.31 5.21
CA MET A 28 3.58 -7.72 5.31
C MET A 28 3.78 -8.36 3.94
N HIS A 29 4.53 -9.46 3.90
CA HIS A 29 4.59 -10.31 2.70
C HIS A 29 3.40 -11.26 2.68
N GLY A 30 2.66 -11.26 1.58
CA GLY A 30 1.60 -12.23 1.31
C GLY A 30 2.15 -13.58 0.84
N ASP A 31 1.29 -14.60 0.88
CA ASP A 31 1.65 -15.97 0.51
C ASP A 31 2.08 -16.13 -0.95
N SER A 32 1.66 -15.23 -1.84
CA SER A 32 2.06 -15.23 -3.26
C SER A 32 3.28 -14.37 -3.54
N GLY A 33 3.97 -13.89 -2.51
CA GLY A 33 5.15 -13.03 -2.61
C GLY A 33 4.85 -11.56 -2.86
N GLU A 34 3.57 -11.16 -2.89
CA GLU A 34 3.19 -9.76 -2.97
C GLU A 34 3.42 -9.04 -1.63
N ILE A 35 3.61 -7.72 -1.68
CA ILE A 35 3.66 -6.90 -0.48
C ILE A 35 2.24 -6.40 -0.21
N VAL A 36 1.68 -6.76 0.94
CA VAL A 36 0.39 -6.29 1.43
C VAL A 36 0.62 -5.10 2.35
N VAL A 37 -0.04 -4.00 2.05
CA VAL A 37 0.00 -2.75 2.80
C VAL A 37 -1.34 -2.53 3.46
N PHE A 38 -1.32 -2.16 4.74
CA PHE A 38 -2.51 -1.75 5.47
C PHE A 38 -2.47 -0.25 5.70
N ASP A 39 -3.58 0.43 5.42
CA ASP A 39 -3.73 1.83 5.80
C ASP A 39 -4.18 1.99 7.26
N THR A 40 -4.32 3.23 7.71
CA THR A 40 -4.79 3.56 9.08
C THR A 40 -6.21 3.09 9.38
N GLU A 41 -7.01 2.79 8.37
CA GLU A 41 -8.37 2.22 8.51
C GLU A 41 -8.35 0.69 8.49
N MET A 42 -7.15 0.08 8.44
CA MET A 42 -6.91 -1.36 8.32
C MET A 42 -7.41 -1.96 6.99
N GLU A 43 -7.60 -1.14 5.97
CA GLU A 43 -7.89 -1.63 4.62
C GLU A 43 -6.64 -2.21 3.98
N ALA A 44 -6.80 -3.30 3.23
CA ALA A 44 -5.70 -4.07 2.67
C ALA A 44 -5.47 -3.77 1.19
N TYR A 45 -4.23 -3.44 0.84
CA TYR A 45 -3.80 -3.12 -0.51
C TYR A 45 -2.57 -3.94 -0.92
N ILE A 46 -2.35 -4.11 -2.21
CA ILE A 46 -1.13 -4.68 -2.78
C ILE A 46 -0.23 -3.53 -3.20
N LEU A 47 1.02 -3.49 -2.74
CA LEU A 47 2.00 -2.53 -3.22
C LEU A 47 2.34 -2.82 -4.67
N LEU A 48 2.18 -1.81 -5.52
CA LEU A 48 2.52 -1.88 -6.95
C LEU A 48 3.89 -1.27 -7.23
N ASP A 49 4.16 -0.11 -6.64
CA ASP A 49 5.39 0.67 -6.87
C ASP A 49 5.64 1.65 -5.70
N ASP A 50 6.90 1.94 -5.42
CA ASP A 50 7.32 3.00 -4.49
C ASP A 50 7.83 4.21 -5.29
N ILE A 51 7.18 5.36 -5.12
CA ILE A 51 7.49 6.60 -5.83
C ILE A 51 8.35 7.48 -4.89
N CYS A 52 9.62 7.72 -5.28
CA CYS A 52 10.65 8.47 -4.55
C CYS A 52 10.67 10.00 -4.79
#